data_AF-A0A7J4EFN4-F1
#
_entry.id   AF-A0A7J4EFN4-F1
#
_cell.length_a   1.000
_cell.length_b   1.000
_cell.length_c   1.000
_cell.angle_alpha   90.00
_cell.angle_beta   90.00
_cell.angle_gamma   90.00
#
_symmetry.space_group_name_H-M   'P 1'
#
loop_
_entity.id
_entity.type
_entity.pdbx_description
1 polymer ?
#
loop_
_entity_poly.entity_id
_entity_poly.type
_entity_poly.pdbx_seq_one_letter_code
_entity_poly.pdbx_strand_id
1 'polypeptide(L)' 'MTIQTDQPVSEGGGVTAPTPLDLFIASIGTCMSYYVLQFCEQRDISRKDIKLSLADE' A
#
# COMPACT_ATOMS: atom_id res chain seq x y z
N MET A 1 -1.16 -16.42 10.63
CA MET A 1 -2.21 -15.78 9.80
C MET A 1 -1.97 -16.21 8.38
N THR A 2 -3.03 -16.58 7.65
CA THR A 2 -2.94 -16.94 6.24
C THR A 2 -3.78 -15.94 5.46
N ILE A 3 -3.23 -15.39 4.38
CA ILE A 3 -3.93 -14.47 3.48
C ILE A 3 -4.13 -15.19 2.15
N GLN A 4 -5.37 -15.24 1.67
CA GLN A 4 -5.66 -15.75 0.34
C GLN A 4 -5.17 -14.75 -0.69
N THR A 5 -4.56 -15.24 -1.77
CA THR A 5 -4.04 -14.44 -2.87
C THR A 5 -4.54 -14.99 -4.19
N ASP A 6 -4.69 -14.13 -5.19
CA ASP A 6 -5.04 -14.50 -6.57
C ASP A 6 -4.09 -13.81 -7.54
N GLN A 7 -4.25 -14.07 -8.83
CA GLN A 7 -3.52 -13.41 -9.91
C GLN A 7 -4.49 -12.65 -10.84
N PRO A 8 -4.00 -11.74 -11.70
CA PRO A 8 -4.84 -11.05 -12.67
C PRO A 8 -5.48 -12.00 -13.68
N VAL A 9 -6.56 -11.53 -14.35
CA VAL A 9 -7.22 -12.30 -15.42
C VAL A 9 -6.28 -12.62 -16.57
N SER A 10 -5.34 -11.72 -16.90
CA SER A 10 -4.33 -11.95 -17.94
C SER A 10 -3.45 -13.16 -17.65
N GLU A 11 -3.25 -13.46 -16.36
CA GLU A 11 -2.49 -14.61 -15.86
C GLU A 11 -3.40 -15.79 -15.49
N GLY A 12 -4.67 -15.77 -15.92
CA GLY A 12 -5.64 -16.85 -15.70
C GLY A 12 -6.27 -16.89 -14.31
N GLY A 13 -6.15 -15.82 -13.53
CA GLY A 13 -6.76 -15.72 -12.20
C GLY A 13 -8.24 -15.30 -12.21
N GLY A 14 -8.89 -15.46 -11.05
CA GLY A 14 -10.31 -15.16 -10.87
C GLY A 14 -10.60 -13.76 -10.30
N VAL A 15 -9.57 -13.00 -9.93
CA VAL A 15 -9.66 -11.71 -9.21
C VAL A 15 -10.51 -11.83 -7.94
N THR A 16 -10.35 -12.93 -7.23
CA THR A 16 -11.10 -13.28 -6.01
C THR A 16 -10.41 -12.83 -4.72
N ALA A 17 -9.12 -12.51 -4.81
CA ALA A 17 -8.27 -12.07 -3.72
C ALA A 17 -7.15 -11.14 -4.26
N PRO A 18 -6.48 -10.33 -3.42
CA PRO A 18 -5.39 -9.47 -3.87
C PRO A 18 -4.23 -10.30 -4.43
N THR A 19 -3.47 -9.70 -5.34
CA THR A 19 -2.21 -10.29 -5.77
C THR A 19 -1.17 -10.19 -4.67
N PRO A 20 -0.14 -11.07 -4.68
CA PRO A 20 1.01 -10.90 -3.79
C PRO A 20 1.69 -9.53 -3.94
N LEU A 21 1.66 -8.95 -5.14
CA LEU A 21 2.23 -7.64 -5.42
C LEU A 21 1.42 -6.51 -4.77
N ASP A 22 0.08 -6.59 -4.80
CA ASP A 22 -0.78 -5.64 -4.09
C ASP A 22 -0.44 -5.59 -2.59
N LEU A 23 -0.27 -6.77 -1.98
CA LEU A 23 0.10 -6.88 -0.57
C LEU A 23 1.49 -6.30 -0.30
N PHE A 24 2.45 -6.53 -1.20
CA PHE A 24 3.79 -5.98 -1.09
C PHE A 24 3.78 -4.45 -1.16
N ILE A 25 3.12 -3.87 -2.16
CA ILE A 25 3.02 -2.41 -2.31
C ILE A 25 2.26 -1.79 -1.13
N ALA A 26 1.20 -2.44 -0.64
CA ALA A 26 0.49 -2.01 0.56
C ALA A 26 1.41 -1.97 1.80
N SER A 27 2.29 -2.97 1.97
CA SER A 27 3.26 -3.00 3.08
C SER A 27 4.29 -1.85 2.98
N ILE A 28 4.72 -1.50 1.77
CA ILE A 28 5.63 -0.37 1.54
C ILE A 28 4.92 0.96 1.80
N GLY A 29 3.73 1.14 1.22
CA GLY A 29 2.95 2.38 1.35
C GLY A 29 2.59 2.69 2.79
N THR A 30 2.26 1.67 3.59
CA THR A 30 2.01 1.83 5.02
C THR A 30 3.27 2.23 5.80
N CYS A 31 4.41 1.57 5.56
CA CYS A 31 5.69 1.94 6.17
C CYS A 31 6.10 3.38 5.81
N MET A 32 6.05 3.74 4.53
CA MET A 32 6.37 5.09 4.07
C MET A 32 5.46 6.14 4.70
N SER A 33 4.14 5.88 4.73
CA SER A 33 3.16 6.79 5.34
C SER A 33 3.42 6.99 6.82
N TYR A 34 3.82 5.93 7.54
CA TYR A 34 4.21 6.04 8.95
C TYR A 34 5.40 6.99 9.16
N TYR A 35 6.44 6.89 8.32
CA TYR A 35 7.58 7.80 8.42
C TYR A 35 7.22 9.25 8.06
N VAL A 36 6.36 9.46 7.07
CA VAL A 36 5.83 10.79 6.74
C VAL A 36 5.04 11.37 7.92
N LEU A 37 4.18 10.57 8.54
CA LEU A 37 3.44 10.97 9.74
C LEU A 37 4.39 11.38 10.87
N GLN A 38 5.37 10.54 11.21
CA GLN A 38 6.35 10.81 12.24
C GLN A 38 7.15 12.09 11.96
N PHE A 39 7.56 12.31 10.71
CA PHE A 39 8.25 13.53 10.32
C PHE A 39 7.42 14.79 10.55
N CYS A 40 6.13 14.75 10.17
CA CYS A 40 5.20 15.86 10.35
C CYS A 40 4.95 16.16 11.83
N GLU A 41 4.69 15.14 12.65
CA GLU A 41 4.42 15.28 14.09
C GLU A 41 5.62 15.88 14.83
N GLN A 42 6.85 15.45 14.52
CA GLN A 42 8.07 15.98 15.15
C GLN A 42 8.35 17.46 14.84
N ARG A 43 7.71 18.03 13.81
CA ARG A 43 7.97 19.38 13.30
C ARG A 43 6.74 20.27 13.35
N ASP A 44 5.66 19.80 13.96
CA ASP A 44 4.37 20.49 14.01
C ASP A 44 3.87 20.89 12.60
N ILE A 45 4.12 20.03 11.61
CA ILE A 45 3.65 20.22 10.23
C ILE A 45 2.26 19.62 10.12
N SER A 46 1.30 20.41 9.65
CA SER A 46 -0.04 19.91 9.33
C SER A 46 0.02 18.80 8.28
N ARG A 47 -0.54 17.64 8.61
CA ARG A 47 -0.73 16.50 7.71
C ARG A 47 -1.95 16.63 6.78
N LYS A 48 -2.66 17.75 6.85
CA LYS A 48 -3.85 17.98 6.04
C LYS A 48 -3.46 17.93 4.56
N ASP A 49 -4.22 17.17 3.79
CA ASP A 49 -4.06 17.02 2.33
C ASP A 49 -2.82 16.23 1.85
N ILE A 50 -2.02 15.65 2.75
CA ILE A 50 -0.94 14.73 2.37
C ILE A 50 -1.53 13.41 1.87
N LYS A 51 -1.16 12.99 0.67
CA LYS A 51 -1.51 11.69 0.09
C LYS A 51 -0.26 11.00 -0.42
N LEU A 52 -0.14 9.72 -0.11
CA LEU A 52 0.86 8.83 -0.69
C LEU A 52 0.16 7.94 -1.71
N SER A 53 0.73 7.85 -2.91
CA SER A 53 0.25 6.95 -3.96
C SER A 53 1.41 6.10 -4.43
N LEU A 54 1.25 4.80 -4.33
CA LEU A 54 2.10 3.81 -4.98
C LEU A 54 1.21 3.12 -6.00
N ALA A 55 1.66 3.05 -7.24
CA ALA A 55 0.98 2.38 -8.32
C ALA A 55 1.97 1.44 -8.99
N ASP A 56 1.46 0.29 -9.41
CA ASP A 56 2.09 -0.57 -10.40
C ASP A 56 1.64 -0.11 -11.79
N GLU A 57 2.48 -0.30 -12.82
CA GLU A 57 2.17 0.11 -14.21
C GLU A 57 1.27 -0.88 -14.96
#